data_AF-A0A3D1GDG5-F1
#
_entry.id   AF-A0A3D1GDG5-F1
#
_cell.length_a   1.000
_cell.length_b   1.000
_cell.length_c   1.000
_cell.angle_alpha   90.00
_cell.angle_beta   90.00
_cell.angle_gamma   90.00
#
_symmetry.space_group_name_H-M   'P 1'
#
loop_
_entity.id
_entity.type
_entity.pdbx_description
1 polymer ?
#
loop_
_entity_poly.entity_id
_entity_poly.type
_entity_poly.pdbx_seq_one_letter_code
_entity_poly.pdbx_strand_id
1 'polypeptide(L)' 'ELLVLALYEEFKQRPDGFADKYLELLSAGGSEWPHDLVAKMGLDIRDPEFWANGLKSFEKMIDEAEQLSGELKNK' A
#
# COMPACT_ATOMS: atom_id res chain seq x y z
N GLU A 1 3.40 -8.33 -3.55
CA GLU A 1 2.88 -7.90 -2.23
C GLU A 1 3.06 -6.40 -1.98
N LEU A 2 4.23 -5.82 -2.24
CA LEU A 2 4.51 -4.40 -1.95
C LEU A 2 3.51 -3.39 -2.56
N LEU A 3 2.99 -3.67 -3.77
CA LEU A 3 1.96 -2.84 -4.40
C LEU A 3 0.67 -2.74 -3.57
N VAL A 4 0.24 -3.85 -2.97
CA VAL A 4 -0.98 -3.89 -2.14
C VAL A 4 -0.79 -3.06 -0.88
N LEU A 5 0.38 -3.12 -0.26
CA LEU A 5 0.70 -2.32 0.92
C LEU A 5 0.79 -0.83 0.60
N ALA A 6 1.39 -0.47 -0.53
CA ALA A 6 1.41 0.91 -1.00
C ALA A 6 -0.01 1.45 -1.26
N LEU A 7 -0.89 0.65 -1.89
CA LEU A 7 -2.29 0.98 -2.08
C LEU A 7 -3.06 1.08 -0.74
N TYR A 8 -2.71 0.26 0.25
CA TYR A 8 -3.29 0.32 1.58
C TYR A 8 -2.91 1.59 2.34
N GLU A 9 -1.64 2.01 2.27
CA GLU A 9 -1.21 3.28 2.85
C GLU A 9 -1.83 4.48 2.13
N GLU A 10 -2.02 4.39 0.82
CA GLU A 10 -2.76 5.40 0.06
C GLU A 10 -4.21 5.50 0.54
N PHE A 11 -4.90 4.37 0.71
CA PHE A 11 -6.26 4.33 1.26
C PHE A 11 -6.34 4.98 2.65
N LYS A 12 -5.36 4.71 3.53
CA LYS A 12 -5.32 5.30 4.87
C LYS A 12 -5.13 6.82 4.85
N GLN A 13 -4.40 7.34 3.86
CA GLN A 13 -4.13 8.78 3.74
C GLN A 13 -5.27 9.51 3.01
N ARG A 14 -5.84 8.88 1.98
CA ARG A 14 -6.83 9.47 1.07
C ARG A 14 -7.97 8.46 0.83
N PRO A 15 -8.86 8.25 1.82
CA PRO A 15 -9.92 7.25 1.72
C PRO A 15 -11.04 7.63 0.75
N ASP A 16 -11.29 8.94 0.58
CA ASP A 16 -12.39 9.45 -0.23
C ASP A 16 -12.21 9.10 -1.72
N GLY A 17 -13.19 8.39 -2.28
CA GLY A 17 -13.16 7.95 -3.68
C GLY A 17 -12.13 6.85 -3.99
N PHE A 18 -11.42 6.32 -2.98
CA PHE A 18 -10.45 5.24 -3.19
C PHE A 18 -11.14 3.95 -3.67
N ALA A 19 -12.26 3.58 -3.04
CA ALA A 19 -12.97 2.34 -3.35
C ALA A 19 -13.40 2.27 -4.82
N ASP A 20 -13.96 3.35 -5.36
CA ASP A 20 -14.40 3.43 -6.76
C ASP A 20 -13.21 3.27 -7.72
N LYS A 21 -12.12 4.00 -7.47
CA LYS A 21 -10.87 3.90 -8.26
C LYS A 21 -10.25 2.52 -8.18
N TYR A 22 -10.29 1.89 -7.01
CA TYR A 22 -9.75 0.55 -6.80
C TYR A 22 -10.59 -0.50 -7.53
N LEU A 23 -11.91 -0.37 -7.51
CA LEU A 23 -12.81 -1.24 -8.29
C LEU A 23 -12.60 -1.06 -9.81
N GLU A 24 -12.37 0.16 -10.28
CA GLU A 24 -12.02 0.42 -11.68
C GLU A 24 -10.72 -0.31 -12.05
N LEU A 25 -9.67 -0.18 -11.23
CA LEU A 25 -8.40 -0.89 -11.42
C LEU A 25 -8.59 -2.40 -11.46
N LEU A 26 -9.37 -2.98 -10.53
CA LEU A 26 -9.65 -4.41 -10.50
C LEU A 26 -10.46 -4.88 -11.72
N SER A 27 -11.40 -4.07 -12.19
CA SER A 27 -12.24 -4.39 -13.34
C SER A 27 -11.47 -4.47 -14.65
N ALA A 28 -10.39 -3.68 -14.78
CA ALA A 28 -9.52 -3.71 -15.96
C ALA A 28 -8.69 -5.01 -16.06
N GLY A 29 -8.52 -5.73 -14.95
CA GLY A 29 -7.77 -6.99 -14.91
C GLY A 29 -6.37 -6.84 -15.53
N GLY A 30 -6.03 -7.72 -16.47
CA GLY A 30 -4.76 -7.71 -17.21
C GLY A 30 -4.83 -7.09 -18.60
N SER A 31 -5.87 -6.32 -18.92
CA SER A 31 -6.07 -5.74 -20.26
C SER A 31 -5.20 -4.52 -20.57
N GLU A 32 -4.60 -3.92 -19.55
CA GLU A 32 -3.75 -2.74 -19.64
C GLU A 32 -2.43 -2.94 -18.88
N TRP A 33 -1.44 -2.11 -19.17
CA TRP A 33 -0.16 -2.18 -18.46
C TRP A 33 -0.32 -1.69 -17.02
N PRO A 34 0.35 -2.34 -16.03
CA PRO A 34 0.22 -1.98 -14.63
C PRO A 34 0.50 -0.51 -14.33
N HIS A 35 1.44 0.11 -15.04
CA HIS A 35 1.77 1.53 -14.85
C HIS A 35 0.62 2.45 -15.28
N ASP A 36 -0.07 2.14 -16.37
CA ASP A 36 -1.21 2.91 -16.87
C ASP A 36 -2.41 2.77 -15.94
N LEU A 37 -2.67 1.54 -15.46
CA LEU A 37 -3.76 1.27 -14.53
C LEU A 37 -3.59 2.01 -13.21
N VAL A 38 -2.40 1.94 -12.63
CA VAL A 38 -2.12 2.58 -11.35
C VAL A 38 -2.09 4.11 -11.51
N ALA A 39 -1.66 4.63 -12.67
CA ALA A 39 -1.73 6.06 -12.99
C ALA A 39 -3.16 6.61 -12.98
N LYS A 40 -4.18 5.82 -13.35
CA LYS A 40 -5.60 6.21 -13.25
C LYS A 40 -6.05 6.43 -11.81
N MET A 41 -5.39 5.80 -10.83
CA MET A 41 -5.63 6.06 -9.41
C MET A 41 -4.96 7.35 -8.92
N GLY A 42 -4.09 7.96 -9.73
CA GLY A 42 -3.27 9.12 -9.37
C GLY A 42 -1.93 8.75 -8.74
N LEU A 43 -1.44 7.54 -9.01
CA LEU A 43 -0.23 6.97 -8.42
C LEU A 43 0.77 6.59 -9.53
N ASP A 44 2.07 6.77 -9.30
CA ASP A 44 3.10 6.33 -10.26
C ASP A 44 3.96 5.22 -9.66
N ILE A 45 3.87 4.01 -10.21
CA ILE A 45 4.68 2.86 -9.77
C ILE A 45 6.14 2.94 -10.18
N ARG A 46 6.54 3.93 -10.99
CA ARG A 46 7.93 4.19 -11.33
C ARG A 46 8.57 5.20 -10.36
N ASP A 47 7.77 5.85 -9.52
CA ASP A 47 8.26 6.73 -8.48
C ASP A 47 8.79 5.90 -7.30
N PRO A 48 10.07 6.02 -6.92
CA PRO A 48 10.61 5.38 -5.73
C PRO A 48 9.86 5.76 -4.44
N GLU A 49 9.30 6.97 -4.36
CA GLU A 49 8.55 7.44 -3.18
C GLU A 49 7.28 6.62 -2.96
N PHE A 50 6.62 6.18 -4.04
CA PHE A 50 5.47 5.28 -3.96
C PHE A 50 5.82 3.98 -3.20
N TRP A 51 6.97 3.39 -3.52
CA TRP A 51 7.45 2.16 -2.88
C TRP A 51 7.93 2.40 -1.46
N ALA A 52 8.59 3.53 -1.20
CA ALA A 52 8.98 3.93 0.15
C ALA A 52 7.75 4.03 1.08
N ASN A 53 6.63 4.53 0.57
CA ASN A 53 5.37 4.56 1.32
C ASN A 53 4.83 3.16 1.64
N GLY A 54 4.89 2.20 0.70
CA GLY A 54 4.53 0.81 0.96
C GLY A 54 5.42 0.11 1.99
N LEU A 55 6.70 0.48 2.07
CA LEU A 55 7.65 -0.05 3.07
C LEU A 55 7.36 0.46 4.48
N LYS A 56 6.75 1.64 4.65
CA LYS A 56 6.35 2.14 5.98
C LYS A 56 5.39 1.20 6.71
N SER A 57 4.49 0.51 5.99
CA SER A 57 3.62 -0.51 6.61
C SER A 57 4.44 -1.67 7.16
N PHE A 58 5.47 -2.10 6.42
CA PHE A 58 6.36 -3.17 6.86
C PHE A 58 7.17 -2.76 8.08
N GLU A 59 7.71 -1.53 8.10
CA GLU A 59 8.41 -0.98 9.27
C GLU A 59 7.50 -0.99 10.51
N LYS A 60 6.25 -0.53 10.38
CA LYS A 60 5.28 -0.56 11.48
C LYS A 60 4.99 -1.97 12.00
N MET A 61 4.90 -2.96 11.10
CA MET A 61 4.71 -4.37 11.50
C MET A 61 5.93 -4.91 12.27
N ILE A 62 7.14 -4.50 11.89
CA ILE A 62 8.37 -4.86 12.61
C ILE A 62 8.37 -4.23 14.00
N ASP A 63 8.09 -2.93 14.09
CA ASP A 63 8.01 -2.20 15.37
C ASP A 63 7.00 -2.85 16.33
N GLU A 64 5.82 -3.21 15.82
CA GLU A 64 4.78 -3.91 16.59
C GLU A 64 5.27 -5.29 17.08
N ALA A 65 5.98 -6.04 16.24
CA ALA A 65 6.53 -7.33 16.62
C ALA A 65 7.63 -7.21 17.69
N GLU A 66 8.51 -6.23 17.58
CA GLU A 66 9.56 -5.94 18.57
C GLU A 66 8.95 -5.54 19.92
N GLN A 67 7.92 -4.68 19.91
CA GLN A 67 7.20 -4.29 21.11
C GLN A 67 6.57 -5.49 21.82
N LEU A 68 5.83 -6.33 21.10
CA LEU A 68 5.21 -7.53 21.66
C LEU A 68 6.25 -8.51 22.23
N SER A 69 7.40 -8.66 21.56
CA SER A 69 8.50 -9.47 22.07
C SER A 69 9.07 -8.91 23.38
N GLY A 70 9.23 -7.59 23.48
CA GLY A 70 9.68 -6.91 24.70
C GLY A 70 8.71 -7.10 25.87
N GLU A 71 7.41 -6.96 25.63
CA GLU A 71 6.36 -7.17 26.64
C GLU A 71 6.35 -8.61 27.18
N LEU A 72 6.58 -9.61 26.33
CA LEU A 72 6.68 -11.01 26.74
C LEU A 72 7.94 -11.31 27.57
N LYS A 73 9.07 -10.66 27.27
CA LYS A 73 10.32 -10.84 28.05
C LYS A 73 10.26 -10.20 29.44
N ASN A 74 9.39 -9.20 29.61
CA ASN A 74 9.21 -8.46 30.86
C ASN A 74 8.11 -9.04 31.76
N LYS A 75 7.45 -10.13 31.34
CA LYS A 75 6.53 -10.93 32.16
C LYS A 75 7.24 -12.16 32.73
#